data_AF-A0A537RGT2-F1
#
_entry.id   AF-A0A537RGT2-F1
#
_cell.length_a   1.000
_cell.length_b   1.000
_cell.length_c   1.000
_cell.angle_alpha   90.00
_cell.angle_beta   90.00
_cell.angle_gamma   90.00
#
_symmetry.space_group_name_H-M   'P 1'
#
loop_
_entity.id
_entity.type
_entity.pdbx_description
1 polymer ?
#
loop_
_entity_poly.entity_id
_entity_poly.type
_entity_poly.pdbx_seq_one_letter_code
_entity_poly.pdbx_strand_id
1 'polypeptide(L)'
;RGRSLAFNGVCGNLGAALAAGLTAALVAGFGWRAAFLVPGVLCLGTAVLYLCLVPNEGRKEARRATVADVPLGAALAATIFALFVVIALCAGLVFNIVAVALPKILDERLGADVPLILVGGVATLVFVCGALAQIAVGRLVEKFPPHILFAVIASLQFLGVLWAAQAAGKMLIAALAVAMAAIYAQVTVNDLVIARYTADAWRGRIYAVRYFLTFLASGAAVTAIAFLYGRGGFALLLGTTAIIALGFVFATAAIAVLVNGVEKGRAVAPAE
;
A
#
# COMPACT_ATOMS: atom_id res chain seq x y z
N ARG A 1 -16.29 -17.61 4.63
CA ARG A 1 -14.88 -17.31 4.29
C ARG A 1 -14.64 -15.83 3.98
N GLY A 2 -15.48 -15.15 3.19
CA GLY A 2 -15.32 -13.71 2.91
C GLY A 2 -15.38 -12.79 4.14
N ARG A 3 -16.37 -12.97 5.03
CA ARG A 3 -16.54 -12.16 6.25
C ARG A 3 -15.36 -12.29 7.24
N SER A 4 -14.82 -13.50 7.40
CA SER A 4 -13.66 -13.76 8.27
C SER A 4 -12.36 -13.20 7.68
N LEU A 5 -12.22 -13.22 6.35
CA LEU A 5 -11.07 -12.63 5.66
C LEU A 5 -11.09 -11.08 5.75
N ALA A 6 -12.26 -10.48 5.59
CA ALA A 6 -12.45 -9.04 5.77
C ALA A 6 -12.15 -8.60 7.22
N PHE A 7 -12.61 -9.37 8.22
CA PHE A 7 -12.29 -9.09 9.63
C PHE A 7 -10.78 -9.16 9.91
N ASN A 8 -10.10 -10.18 9.38
CA ASN A 8 -8.64 -10.32 9.50
C ASN A 8 -7.92 -9.10 8.89
N GLY A 9 -8.31 -8.66 7.69
CA GLY A 9 -7.75 -7.47 7.06
C GLY A 9 -7.91 -6.20 7.89
N VAL A 10 -9.09 -5.98 8.49
CA VAL A 10 -9.34 -4.83 9.38
C VAL A 10 -8.46 -4.89 10.62
N CYS A 11 -8.36 -6.04 11.29
CA CYS A 11 -7.51 -6.20 12.47
C CYS A 11 -6.03 -5.90 12.15
N GLY A 12 -5.52 -6.36 11.01
CA GLY A 12 -4.14 -6.08 10.58
C GLY A 12 -3.88 -4.59 10.35
N ASN A 13 -4.75 -3.90 9.62
CA ASN A 13 -4.58 -2.48 9.32
C ASN A 13 -4.80 -1.59 10.55
N LEU A 14 -5.69 -1.99 11.46
CA LEU A 14 -5.87 -1.31 12.75
C LEU A 14 -4.61 -1.44 13.62
N GLY A 15 -4.01 -2.63 13.66
CA GLY A 15 -2.75 -2.87 14.38
C GLY A 15 -1.61 -2.01 13.84
N ALA A 16 -1.44 -1.96 12.52
CA ALA A 16 -0.45 -1.11 11.86
C ALA A 16 -0.67 0.39 12.16
N ALA A 17 -1.93 0.84 12.16
CA ALA A 17 -2.25 2.23 12.47
C ALA A 17 -1.93 2.61 13.92
N LEU A 18 -2.24 1.74 14.88
CA LEU A 18 -1.98 1.96 16.31
C LEU A 18 -0.49 1.87 16.66
N ALA A 19 0.33 1.23 15.82
CA ALA A 19 1.74 1.01 16.09
C ALA A 19 2.52 2.32 16.36
N ALA A 20 2.26 3.36 15.57
CA ALA A 20 2.95 4.65 15.73
C ALA A 20 2.70 5.28 17.11
N GLY A 21 1.44 5.34 17.53
CA GLY A 21 1.03 5.93 18.81
C GLY A 21 1.45 5.10 20.01
N LEU A 22 1.28 3.77 19.94
CA LEU A 22 1.74 2.87 21.01
C LEU A 22 3.26 2.93 21.18
N THR A 23 4.00 2.96 20.08
CA THR A 23 5.46 3.11 20.10
C THR A 23 5.85 4.44 20.73
N ALA A 24 5.24 5.55 20.31
CA ALA A 24 5.52 6.86 20.90
C ALA A 24 5.20 6.92 22.40
N ALA A 25 4.09 6.32 22.84
CA ALA A 25 3.72 6.25 24.25
C ALA A 25 4.71 5.42 25.06
N LEU A 26 5.15 4.27 24.53
CA LEU A 26 6.17 3.43 25.18
C LEU A 26 7.52 4.14 25.28
N VAL A 27 7.96 4.82 24.20
CA VAL A 27 9.21 5.59 24.21
C VAL A 27 9.13 6.73 25.22
N ALA A 28 8.02 7.47 25.25
CA ALA A 28 7.85 8.63 26.13
C ALA A 28 7.75 8.23 27.62
N GLY A 29 7.09 7.11 27.94
CA GLY A 29 6.88 6.67 29.31
C GLY A 29 7.97 5.75 29.89
N PHE A 30 8.52 4.86 29.06
CA PHE A 30 9.38 3.75 29.51
C PHE A 30 10.71 3.68 28.74
N GLY A 31 10.98 4.63 27.84
CA GLY A 31 12.18 4.71 27.04
C GLY A 31 12.17 3.79 25.80
N TRP A 32 13.17 3.98 24.94
CA TRP A 32 13.25 3.29 23.65
C TRP A 32 13.34 1.76 23.76
N ARG A 33 13.92 1.24 24.84
CA ARG A 33 14.06 -0.21 25.08
C ARG A 33 12.69 -0.88 25.23
N ALA A 34 11.77 -0.25 25.95
CA ALA A 34 10.41 -0.77 26.15
C ALA A 34 9.62 -0.83 24.84
N ALA A 35 9.85 0.12 23.94
CA ALA A 35 9.22 0.15 22.62
C ALA A 35 9.61 -1.05 21.73
N PHE A 36 10.76 -1.69 21.98
CA PHE A 36 11.13 -2.96 21.32
C PHE A 36 10.68 -4.18 22.12
N LEU A 37 10.90 -4.18 23.45
CA LEU A 37 10.63 -5.34 24.30
C LEU A 37 9.15 -5.66 24.42
N VAL A 38 8.29 -4.64 24.65
CA VAL A 38 6.86 -4.87 24.89
C VAL A 38 6.16 -5.47 23.66
N PRO A 39 6.26 -4.89 22.44
CA PRO A 39 5.68 -5.53 21.25
C PRO A 39 6.33 -6.87 20.92
N GLY A 40 7.63 -7.04 21.18
CA GLY A 40 8.35 -8.29 20.99
C GLY A 40 7.81 -9.43 21.85
N VAL A 41 7.59 -9.18 23.14
CA VAL A 41 7.01 -10.16 24.08
C VAL A 41 5.55 -10.48 23.69
N LEU A 42 4.75 -9.48 23.30
CA LEU A 42 3.39 -9.71 22.83
C LEU A 42 3.37 -10.58 21.56
N CYS A 43 4.30 -10.36 20.62
CA CYS A 43 4.43 -11.15 19.40
C CYS A 43 4.82 -12.61 19.69
N LEU A 44 5.76 -12.83 20.61
CA LEU A 44 6.12 -14.19 21.05
C LEU A 44 4.94 -14.87 21.74
N GLY A 45 4.21 -14.16 22.59
CA GLY A 45 3.02 -14.67 23.27
C GLY A 45 1.92 -15.08 22.28
N THR A 46 1.62 -14.25 21.28
CA THR A 46 0.65 -14.58 20.24
C THR A 46 1.09 -15.73 19.35
N ALA A 47 2.39 -15.85 19.06
CA ALA A 47 2.95 -17.00 18.33
C ALA A 47 2.79 -18.31 19.10
N VAL A 48 3.08 -18.32 20.41
CA VAL A 48 2.87 -19.50 21.27
C VAL A 48 1.39 -19.86 21.35
N LEU A 49 0.51 -18.87 21.57
CA LEU A 49 -0.94 -19.09 21.59
C LEU A 49 -1.45 -19.67 20.26
N TYR A 50 -0.94 -19.18 19.12
CA TYR A 50 -1.28 -19.71 17.81
C TYR A 50 -0.90 -21.18 17.67
N LEU A 51 0.31 -21.57 18.10
CA LEU A 51 0.77 -22.96 18.08
C LEU A 51 -0.03 -23.88 19.01
N CYS A 52 -0.52 -23.36 20.14
CA CYS A 52 -1.33 -24.14 21.08
C CYS A 52 -2.80 -24.30 20.64
N LEU A 53 -3.36 -23.28 19.96
CA LEU A 53 -4.81 -23.21 19.69
C LEU A 53 -5.19 -23.62 18.26
N VAL A 54 -4.30 -23.48 17.28
CA VAL A 54 -4.62 -23.76 15.87
C VAL A 54 -4.27 -25.20 15.53
N PRO A 55 -5.28 -26.05 15.22
CA PRO A 55 -5.04 -27.44 14.82
C PRO A 55 -4.20 -27.51 13.55
N ASN A 56 -3.34 -28.52 13.47
CA ASN A 56 -2.50 -28.76 12.32
C ASN A 56 -3.36 -29.28 11.15
N GLU A 57 -3.89 -28.38 10.32
CA GLU A 57 -4.60 -28.77 9.10
C GLU A 57 -3.58 -29.34 8.10
N GLY A 58 -3.71 -30.64 7.80
CA GLY A 58 -2.85 -31.31 6.83
C GLY A 58 -2.80 -30.55 5.50
N ARG A 59 -1.59 -30.40 4.96
CA ARG A 59 -1.32 -29.71 3.69
C ARG A 59 -2.12 -30.40 2.58
N LYS A 60 -3.25 -29.81 2.18
CA LYS A 60 -3.96 -30.24 0.97
C LYS A 60 -3.05 -29.92 -0.21
N GLU A 61 -2.55 -30.96 -0.86
CA GLU A 61 -1.75 -30.83 -2.08
C GLU A 61 -2.55 -30.01 -3.09
N ALA A 62 -1.99 -28.88 -3.50
CA ALA A 62 -2.56 -28.07 -4.55
C ALA A 62 -2.53 -28.90 -5.84
N ARG A 63 -3.68 -29.46 -6.23
CA ARG A 63 -3.83 -30.21 -7.47
C ARG A 63 -3.47 -29.28 -8.62
N ARG A 64 -2.34 -29.58 -9.27
CA ARG A 64 -1.81 -28.83 -10.41
C ARG A 64 -2.73 -29.03 -11.61
N ALA A 65 -3.48 -28.03 -12.00
CA ALA A 65 -4.13 -27.98 -13.31
C ALA A 65 -4.56 -26.54 -13.64
N THR A 66 -3.85 -25.87 -14.56
CA THR A 66 -4.26 -25.70 -15.97
C THR A 66 -3.30 -24.72 -16.67
N VAL A 67 -3.08 -24.97 -17.96
CA VAL A 67 -2.32 -24.15 -18.91
C VAL A 67 -3.11 -22.86 -19.19
N ALA A 68 -2.42 -21.73 -19.34
CA ALA A 68 -3.04 -20.43 -19.58
C ALA A 68 -3.81 -20.43 -20.92
N ASP A 69 -5.06 -19.97 -20.88
CA ASP A 69 -6.05 -20.11 -21.95
C ASP A 69 -6.23 -18.85 -22.80
N VAL A 70 -5.18 -18.03 -22.95
CA VAL A 70 -5.26 -16.79 -23.74
C VAL A 70 -3.97 -16.57 -24.52
N PRO A 71 -3.99 -16.67 -25.86
CA PRO A 71 -2.88 -16.24 -26.69
C PRO A 71 -2.86 -14.71 -26.76
N LEU A 72 -2.34 -14.06 -25.71
CA LEU A 72 -1.87 -12.69 -25.82
C LEU A 72 -0.59 -12.71 -26.66
N GLY A 73 -0.53 -11.92 -27.73
CA GLY A 73 0.70 -11.77 -28.52
C GLY A 73 1.87 -11.42 -27.59
N ALA A 74 3.01 -12.11 -27.73
CA ALA A 74 4.12 -12.05 -26.77
C ALA A 74 4.57 -10.60 -26.47
N ALA A 75 4.54 -9.70 -27.46
CA ALA A 75 4.85 -8.29 -27.30
C ALA A 75 3.85 -7.53 -26.41
N LEU A 76 2.55 -7.78 -26.57
CA LEU A 76 1.51 -7.17 -25.73
C LEU A 76 1.58 -7.72 -24.30
N ALA A 77 1.79 -9.03 -24.15
CA ALA A 77 1.97 -9.67 -22.84
C ALA A 77 3.21 -9.11 -22.10
N ALA A 78 4.34 -8.97 -22.79
CA ALA A 78 5.55 -8.37 -22.24
C ALA A 78 5.35 -6.91 -21.84
N THR A 79 4.62 -6.13 -22.65
CA THR A 79 4.32 -4.71 -22.36
C THR A 79 3.43 -4.56 -21.13
N ILE A 80 2.35 -5.35 -21.03
CA ILE A 80 1.46 -5.35 -19.87
C ILE A 80 2.21 -5.78 -18.61
N PHE A 81 3.08 -6.80 -18.72
CA PHE A 81 3.90 -7.26 -17.61
C PHE A 81 4.90 -6.20 -17.15
N ALA A 82 5.60 -5.54 -18.07
CA ALA A 82 6.54 -4.46 -17.74
C ALA A 82 5.83 -3.29 -17.04
N LEU A 83 4.66 -2.87 -17.56
CA LEU A 83 3.85 -1.82 -16.93
C LEU A 83 3.36 -2.22 -15.54
N PHE A 84 2.97 -3.49 -15.35
CA PHE A 84 2.59 -4.02 -14.05
C PHE A 84 3.75 -3.96 -13.04
N VAL A 85 4.96 -4.35 -13.45
CA VAL A 85 6.16 -4.26 -12.61
C VAL A 85 6.46 -2.81 -12.23
N VAL A 86 6.42 -1.88 -13.20
CA VAL A 86 6.63 -0.45 -12.93
C VAL A 86 5.59 0.08 -11.93
N ILE A 87 4.31 -0.24 -12.12
CA ILE A 87 3.24 0.12 -11.20
C ILE A 87 3.50 -0.43 -9.80
N ALA A 88 3.82 -1.72 -9.68
CA ALA A 88 4.05 -2.36 -8.39
C ALA A 88 5.24 -1.74 -7.65
N LEU A 89 6.33 -1.43 -8.37
CA LEU A 89 7.52 -0.79 -7.81
C LEU A 89 7.24 0.66 -7.39
N CYS A 90 6.65 1.48 -8.27
CA CYS A 90 6.33 2.87 -7.94
C CYS A 90 5.37 2.96 -6.75
N ALA A 91 4.31 2.16 -6.75
CA ALA A 91 3.35 2.17 -5.67
C ALA A 91 3.93 1.62 -4.36
N GLY A 92 4.73 0.54 -4.44
CA GLY A 92 5.45 0.00 -3.29
C GLY A 92 6.45 0.99 -2.71
N LEU A 93 7.18 1.72 -3.55
CA LEU A 93 8.10 2.78 -3.13
C LEU A 93 7.36 3.90 -2.42
N VAL A 94 6.30 4.46 -3.04
CA VAL A 94 5.52 5.55 -2.43
C VAL A 94 4.93 5.11 -1.09
N PHE A 95 4.32 3.92 -1.01
CA PHE A 95 3.79 3.38 0.25
C PHE A 95 4.87 3.31 1.32
N ASN A 96 6.00 2.65 1.04
CA ASN A 96 7.05 2.45 2.03
C ASN A 96 7.73 3.77 2.43
N ILE A 97 7.99 4.67 1.48
CA ILE A 97 8.61 5.97 1.78
C ILE A 97 7.72 6.76 2.72
N VAL A 98 6.46 6.97 2.33
CA VAL A 98 5.56 7.81 3.13
C VAL A 98 5.24 7.13 4.46
N ALA A 99 4.98 5.82 4.50
CA ALA A 99 4.63 5.12 5.74
C ALA A 99 5.76 5.14 6.77
N VAL A 100 7.00 4.92 6.34
CA VAL A 100 8.16 4.92 7.24
C VAL A 100 8.53 6.34 7.67
N ALA A 101 8.48 7.31 6.75
CA ALA A 101 8.86 8.68 7.04
C ALA A 101 7.79 9.48 7.79
N LEU A 102 6.51 9.08 7.74
CA LEU A 102 5.37 9.87 8.23
C LEU A 102 5.53 10.37 9.68
N PRO A 103 5.88 9.53 10.68
CA PRO A 103 6.05 10.03 12.04
C PRO A 103 7.15 11.09 12.13
N LYS A 104 8.24 10.92 11.37
CA LYS A 104 9.37 11.86 11.35
C LYS A 104 9.06 13.14 10.58
N ILE A 105 8.26 13.05 9.52
CA ILE A 105 7.74 14.22 8.79
C ILE A 105 6.89 15.09 9.73
N LEU A 106 6.02 14.45 10.53
CA LEU A 106 5.21 15.16 11.53
C LEU A 106 6.08 15.78 12.62
N ASP A 107 7.06 15.03 13.15
CA ASP A 107 8.01 15.51 14.16
C ASP A 107 8.72 16.81 13.73
N GLU A 108 9.19 16.88 12.48
CA GLU A 108 9.95 18.04 12.00
C GLU A 108 9.09 19.20 11.49
N ARG A 109 7.92 18.92 10.91
CA ARG A 109 7.15 19.94 10.16
C ARG A 109 5.84 20.35 10.82
N LEU A 110 5.43 19.73 11.93
CA LEU A 110 4.20 20.09 12.63
C LEU A 110 4.36 21.36 13.48
N GLY A 111 5.56 21.62 14.00
CA GLY A 111 5.91 22.79 14.81
C GLY A 111 7.16 22.54 15.65
N ALA A 112 7.73 23.59 16.21
CA ALA A 112 8.82 23.45 17.18
C ALA A 112 8.30 22.82 18.49
N ASP A 113 9.09 21.92 19.08
CA ASP A 113 8.88 21.33 20.41
C ASP A 113 7.55 20.60 20.64
N VAL A 114 7.03 19.92 19.60
CA VAL A 114 5.84 19.07 19.76
C VAL A 114 6.23 17.79 20.54
N PRO A 115 5.53 17.44 21.63
CA PRO A 115 5.82 16.22 22.38
C PRO A 115 5.69 14.96 21.52
N LEU A 116 6.61 14.00 21.68
CA LEU A 116 6.64 12.74 20.93
C LEU A 116 5.30 11.98 20.97
N ILE A 117 4.61 12.01 22.12
CA ILE A 117 3.30 11.37 22.27
C ILE A 117 2.23 12.00 21.37
N LEU A 118 2.28 13.32 21.14
CA LEU A 118 1.38 14.01 20.24
C LEU A 118 1.71 13.70 18.78
N VAL A 119 3.00 13.67 18.42
CA VAL A 119 3.45 13.25 17.08
C VAL A 119 2.96 11.84 16.76
N GLY A 120 3.17 10.90 17.69
CA GLY A 120 2.69 9.52 17.54
C GLY A 120 1.16 9.41 17.48
N GLY A 121 0.44 10.20 18.28
CA GLY A 121 -1.02 10.26 18.25
C GLY A 121 -1.57 10.79 16.92
N VAL A 122 -0.99 11.87 16.40
CA VAL A 122 -1.36 12.42 15.08
C VAL A 122 -1.00 11.44 13.97
N ALA A 123 0.18 10.81 14.02
CA ALA A 123 0.56 9.77 13.06
C ALA A 123 -0.45 8.62 13.03
N THR A 124 -0.89 8.17 14.22
CA THR A 124 -1.93 7.15 14.37
C THR A 124 -3.24 7.58 13.73
N LEU A 125 -3.70 8.81 13.98
CA LEU A 125 -4.92 9.33 13.36
C LEU A 125 -4.84 9.35 11.83
N VAL A 126 -3.68 9.73 11.28
CA VAL A 126 -3.44 9.71 9.83
C VAL A 126 -3.51 8.27 9.28
N PHE A 127 -2.89 7.29 9.95
CA PHE A 127 -2.99 5.89 9.54
C PHE A 127 -4.41 5.32 9.69
N VAL A 128 -5.15 5.69 10.74
CA VAL A 128 -6.56 5.31 10.91
C VAL A 128 -7.41 5.87 9.78
N CYS A 129 -7.16 7.11 9.34
CA CYS A 129 -7.82 7.68 8.15
C CYS A 129 -7.53 6.80 6.91
N GLY A 130 -6.29 6.36 6.73
CA GLY A 130 -5.90 5.37 5.73
C GLY A 130 -6.73 4.09 5.81
N ALA A 131 -6.83 3.48 6.99
CA ALA A 131 -7.57 2.24 7.21
C ALA A 131 -9.08 2.41 6.91
N LEU A 132 -9.68 3.55 7.30
CA LEU A 132 -11.08 3.85 6.98
C LEU A 132 -11.32 4.00 5.48
N ALA A 133 -10.36 4.58 4.75
CA ALA A 133 -10.43 4.71 3.28
C ALA A 133 -10.47 3.33 2.59
N GLN A 134 -9.78 2.32 3.13
CA GLN A 134 -9.83 0.95 2.59
C GLN A 134 -11.24 0.36 2.65
N ILE A 135 -11.94 0.57 3.76
CA ILE A 135 -13.32 0.10 3.93
C ILE A 135 -14.24 0.82 2.94
N ALA A 136 -14.09 2.13 2.80
CA ALA A 136 -14.88 2.93 1.87
C ALA A 136 -14.67 2.48 0.41
N VAL A 137 -13.42 2.31 0.01
CA VAL A 137 -13.03 1.91 -1.35
C VAL A 137 -13.41 0.46 -1.65
N GLY A 138 -13.39 -0.43 -0.67
CA GLY A 138 -13.89 -1.79 -0.83
C GLY A 138 -15.35 -1.84 -1.33
N ARG A 139 -16.20 -0.92 -0.85
CA ARG A 139 -17.58 -0.77 -1.35
C ARG A 139 -17.65 -0.05 -2.70
N LEU A 140 -16.69 0.83 -2.99
CA LEU A 140 -16.66 1.63 -4.21
C LEU A 140 -16.25 0.78 -5.44
N VAL A 141 -15.41 -0.24 -5.24
CA VAL A 141 -15.03 -1.24 -6.26
C VAL A 141 -16.24 -2.01 -6.80
N GLU A 142 -17.30 -2.16 -6.02
CA GLU A 142 -18.53 -2.84 -6.47
C GLU A 142 -19.37 -1.94 -7.40
N LYS A 143 -19.23 -0.61 -7.29
CA LYS A 143 -20.06 0.37 -8.00
C LYS A 143 -19.38 0.98 -9.22
N PHE A 144 -18.05 1.02 -9.24
CA PHE A 144 -17.26 1.68 -10.28
C PHE A 144 -16.31 0.70 -10.95
N PRO A 145 -16.00 0.89 -12.25
CA PRO A 145 -15.02 0.05 -12.93
C PRO A 145 -13.62 0.26 -12.32
N PRO A 146 -12.84 -0.83 -12.12
CA PRO A 146 -11.56 -0.76 -11.42
C PRO A 146 -10.56 0.23 -12.02
N HIS A 147 -10.53 0.39 -13.35
CA HIS A 147 -9.58 1.27 -14.03
C HIS A 147 -9.83 2.76 -13.72
N ILE A 148 -11.09 3.21 -13.63
CA ILE A 148 -11.42 4.60 -13.23
C ILE A 148 -11.04 4.81 -11.77
N LEU A 149 -11.41 3.84 -10.91
CA LEU A 149 -11.12 3.92 -9.49
C LEU A 149 -9.60 3.99 -9.23
N PHE A 150 -8.82 3.21 -9.97
CA PHE A 150 -7.36 3.28 -9.93
C PHE A 150 -6.83 4.65 -10.36
N ALA A 151 -7.33 5.22 -11.46
CA ALA A 151 -6.88 6.52 -11.93
C ALA A 151 -7.19 7.64 -10.91
N VAL A 152 -8.38 7.62 -10.31
CA VAL A 152 -8.77 8.58 -9.27
C VAL A 152 -7.89 8.44 -8.03
N ILE A 153 -7.68 7.21 -7.54
CA ILE A 153 -6.85 6.95 -6.36
C ILE A 153 -5.39 7.33 -6.63
N ALA A 154 -4.84 6.97 -7.79
CA ALA A 154 -3.47 7.32 -8.17
C ALA A 154 -3.29 8.83 -8.23
N SER A 155 -4.26 9.55 -8.80
CA SER A 155 -4.24 11.02 -8.85
C SER A 155 -4.33 11.62 -7.45
N LEU A 156 -5.19 11.09 -6.59
CA LEU A 156 -5.31 11.55 -5.20
C LEU A 156 -4.04 11.29 -4.40
N GLN A 157 -3.36 10.16 -4.63
CA GLN A 157 -2.08 9.83 -4.03
C GLN A 157 -1.01 10.83 -4.46
N PHE A 158 -0.89 11.11 -5.77
CA PHE A 158 0.03 12.11 -6.29
C PHE A 158 -0.22 13.49 -5.68
N LEU A 159 -1.47 13.96 -5.73
CA LEU A 159 -1.85 15.27 -5.19
C LEU A 159 -1.62 15.36 -3.68
N GLY A 160 -1.94 14.31 -2.92
CA GLY A 160 -1.71 14.25 -1.48
C GLY A 160 -0.22 14.34 -1.12
N VAL A 161 0.64 13.59 -1.82
CA VAL A 161 2.09 13.62 -1.60
C VAL A 161 2.68 14.97 -2.02
N LEU A 162 2.25 15.51 -3.16
CA LEU A 162 2.68 16.83 -3.63
C LEU A 162 2.26 17.95 -2.66
N TRP A 163 1.05 17.86 -2.12
CA TRP A 163 0.57 18.79 -1.10
C TRP A 163 1.39 18.67 0.18
N ALA A 164 1.70 17.45 0.62
CA ALA A 164 2.53 17.22 1.80
C ALA A 164 3.96 17.77 1.63
N ALA A 165 4.51 17.74 0.41
CA ALA A 165 5.83 18.30 0.11
C ALA A 165 5.90 19.83 0.38
N GLN A 166 4.80 20.53 0.13
CA GLN A 166 4.69 21.98 0.24
C GLN A 166 4.03 22.45 1.55
N ALA A 167 3.32 21.56 2.25
CA ALA A 167 2.62 21.88 3.48
C ALA A 167 3.55 21.86 4.71
N ALA A 168 3.18 22.67 5.70
CA ALA A 168 3.75 22.70 7.04
C ALA A 168 2.64 22.93 8.08
N GLY A 169 2.95 22.68 9.35
CA GLY A 169 2.03 22.88 10.46
C GLY A 169 0.78 22.00 10.35
N LYS A 170 -0.38 22.55 10.71
CA LYS A 170 -1.65 21.80 10.75
C LYS A 170 -2.12 21.33 9.36
N MET A 171 -1.78 22.06 8.29
CA MET A 171 -2.15 21.67 6.92
C MET A 171 -1.43 20.39 6.47
N LEU A 172 -0.23 20.12 7.00
CA LEU A 172 0.51 18.89 6.71
C LEU A 172 -0.27 17.65 7.15
N ILE A 173 -1.00 17.72 8.27
CA ILE A 173 -1.80 16.60 8.76
C ILE A 173 -2.87 16.23 7.73
N ALA A 174 -3.58 17.22 7.19
CA ALA A 174 -4.59 17.00 6.16
C ALA A 174 -3.98 16.42 4.88
N ALA A 175 -2.83 16.95 4.44
CA ALA A 175 -2.14 16.46 3.26
C ALA A 175 -1.69 14.99 3.41
N LEU A 176 -1.11 14.64 4.56
CA LEU A 176 -0.70 13.27 4.87
C LEU A 176 -1.89 12.33 5.04
N ALA A 177 -3.01 12.79 5.59
CA ALA A 177 -4.27 12.02 5.67
C ALA A 177 -4.80 11.69 4.28
N VAL A 178 -4.83 12.66 3.36
CA VAL A 178 -5.22 12.43 1.96
C VAL A 178 -4.26 11.45 1.28
N ALA A 179 -2.95 11.65 1.45
CA ALA A 179 -1.94 10.76 0.89
C ALA A 179 -2.11 9.32 1.40
N MET A 180 -2.23 9.12 2.71
CA MET A 180 -2.40 7.79 3.30
C MET A 180 -3.73 7.14 2.93
N ALA A 181 -4.82 7.91 2.90
CA ALA A 181 -6.11 7.44 2.41
C ALA A 181 -6.02 6.88 0.99
N ALA A 182 -5.37 7.62 0.08
CA ALA A 182 -5.18 7.19 -1.30
C ALA A 182 -4.26 5.97 -1.40
N ILE A 183 -3.13 5.96 -0.70
CA ILE A 183 -2.18 4.84 -0.71
C ILE A 183 -2.86 3.55 -0.22
N TYR A 184 -3.57 3.61 0.90
CA TYR A 184 -4.24 2.45 1.49
C TYR A 184 -5.40 1.95 0.61
N ALA A 185 -6.18 2.88 0.05
CA ALA A 185 -7.19 2.59 -0.96
C ALA A 185 -6.58 1.82 -2.14
N GLN A 186 -5.44 2.30 -2.67
CA GLN A 186 -4.75 1.69 -3.80
C GLN A 186 -4.29 0.25 -3.53
N VAL A 187 -3.79 -0.04 -2.32
CA VAL A 187 -3.44 -1.40 -1.89
C VAL A 187 -4.67 -2.31 -1.91
N THR A 188 -5.79 -1.81 -1.37
CA THR A 188 -7.06 -2.56 -1.28
C THR A 188 -7.66 -2.85 -2.66
N VAL A 189 -7.68 -1.87 -3.57
CA VAL A 189 -8.18 -2.09 -4.94
C VAL A 189 -7.31 -3.12 -5.66
N ASN A 190 -5.98 -3.06 -5.53
CA ASN A 190 -5.09 -4.06 -6.11
C ASN A 190 -5.37 -5.47 -5.56
N ASP A 191 -5.59 -5.61 -4.26
CA ASP A 191 -5.93 -6.90 -3.65
C ASP A 191 -7.25 -7.45 -4.19
N LEU A 192 -8.27 -6.60 -4.30
CA LEU A 192 -9.59 -6.97 -4.81
C LEU A 192 -9.56 -7.33 -6.31
N VAL A 193 -8.79 -6.60 -7.11
CA VAL A 193 -8.65 -6.87 -8.55
C VAL A 193 -7.91 -8.19 -8.78
N ILE A 194 -6.79 -8.43 -8.10
CA ILE A 194 -6.10 -9.73 -8.20
C ILE A 194 -7.03 -10.86 -7.75
N ALA A 195 -7.77 -10.66 -6.66
CA ALA A 195 -8.74 -11.65 -6.23
C ALA A 195 -9.82 -11.90 -7.29
N ARG A 196 -10.41 -10.84 -7.88
CA ARG A 196 -11.52 -10.96 -8.82
C ARG A 196 -11.12 -11.56 -10.18
N TYR A 197 -9.92 -11.24 -10.67
CA TYR A 197 -9.50 -11.56 -12.04
C TYR A 197 -8.49 -12.72 -12.12
N THR A 198 -8.04 -13.28 -10.99
CA THR A 198 -7.10 -14.42 -10.98
C THR A 198 -7.80 -15.69 -10.52
N ALA A 199 -7.64 -16.77 -11.28
CA ALA A 199 -8.08 -18.10 -10.86
C ALA A 199 -7.45 -18.51 -9.52
N ASP A 200 -8.22 -19.18 -8.66
CA ASP A 200 -7.78 -19.57 -7.30
C ASP A 200 -6.45 -20.38 -7.32
N ALA A 201 -6.22 -21.18 -8.37
CA ALA A 201 -4.98 -21.96 -8.55
C ALA A 201 -3.72 -21.09 -8.73
N TRP A 202 -3.85 -19.89 -9.31
CA TRP A 202 -2.75 -18.97 -9.59
C TRP A 202 -2.67 -17.80 -8.59
N ARG A 203 -3.76 -17.52 -7.89
CA ARG A 203 -3.88 -16.40 -6.94
C ARG A 203 -2.71 -16.36 -5.94
N GLY A 204 -2.33 -17.50 -5.36
CA GLY A 204 -1.20 -17.58 -4.43
C GLY A 204 0.15 -17.18 -5.04
N ARG A 205 0.41 -17.55 -6.30
CA ARG A 205 1.64 -17.20 -7.02
C ARG A 205 1.69 -15.72 -7.37
N ILE A 206 0.56 -15.14 -7.79
CA ILE A 206 0.48 -13.72 -8.11
C ILE A 206 0.72 -12.88 -6.85
N TYR A 207 0.10 -13.25 -5.72
CA TYR A 207 0.39 -12.60 -4.44
C TYR A 207 1.86 -12.73 -4.05
N ALA A 208 2.48 -13.91 -4.23
CA ALA A 208 3.91 -14.09 -3.95
C ALA A 208 4.79 -13.15 -4.76
N VAL A 209 4.58 -13.04 -6.08
CA VAL A 209 5.33 -12.11 -6.95
C VAL A 209 5.11 -10.66 -6.51
N ARG A 210 3.86 -10.26 -6.26
CA ARG A 210 3.53 -8.90 -5.82
C ARG A 210 4.19 -8.54 -4.49
N TYR A 211 4.09 -9.41 -3.49
CA TYR A 211 4.68 -9.17 -2.18
C TYR A 211 6.21 -9.18 -2.26
N PHE A 212 6.81 -10.02 -3.11
CA PHE A 212 8.24 -9.98 -3.38
C PHE A 212 8.70 -8.64 -3.98
N LEU A 213 7.98 -8.12 -4.98
CA LEU A 213 8.27 -6.80 -5.56
C LEU A 213 8.11 -5.67 -4.54
N THR A 214 7.08 -5.75 -3.69
CA THR A 214 6.83 -4.75 -2.65
C THR A 214 7.90 -4.80 -1.56
N PHE A 215 8.39 -6.00 -1.23
CA PHE A 215 9.51 -6.20 -0.31
C PHE A 215 10.80 -5.60 -0.85
N LEU A 216 11.11 -5.83 -2.14
CA LEU A 216 12.26 -5.19 -2.81
C LEU A 216 12.14 -3.66 -2.79
N ALA A 217 10.95 -3.15 -3.07
CA ALA A 217 10.66 -1.72 -3.00
C ALA A 217 10.82 -1.15 -1.59
N SER A 218 10.58 -1.93 -0.53
CA SER A 218 10.77 -1.50 0.85
C SER A 218 12.24 -1.24 1.18
N GLY A 219 13.14 -2.15 0.80
CA GLY A 219 14.59 -1.95 0.98
C GLY A 219 15.12 -0.74 0.19
N ALA A 220 14.63 -0.57 -1.05
CA ALA A 220 14.95 0.60 -1.86
C ALA A 220 14.39 1.90 -1.25
N ALA A 221 13.19 1.86 -0.68
CA ALA A 221 12.55 3.02 -0.04
C ALA A 221 13.33 3.53 1.16
N VAL A 222 13.75 2.66 2.09
CA VAL A 222 14.53 3.07 3.26
C VAL A 222 15.88 3.68 2.85
N THR A 223 16.53 3.08 1.84
CA THR A 223 17.77 3.63 1.27
C THR A 223 17.55 4.99 0.64
N ALA A 224 16.47 5.16 -0.14
CA ALA A 224 16.10 6.42 -0.75
C ALA A 224 15.76 7.49 0.30
N ILE A 225 15.08 7.13 1.40
CA ILE A 225 14.83 8.02 2.53
C ILE A 225 16.16 8.55 3.05
N ALA A 226 17.08 7.68 3.46
CA ALA A 226 18.36 8.09 4.04
C ALA A 226 19.16 9.01 3.10
N PHE A 227 19.22 8.66 1.82
CA PHE A 227 19.98 9.40 0.82
C PHE A 227 19.37 10.76 0.44
N LEU A 228 18.07 10.81 0.19
CA LEU A 228 17.39 12.05 -0.23
C LEU A 228 17.19 13.00 0.94
N TYR A 229 16.76 12.48 2.09
CA TYR A 229 16.61 13.27 3.31
C TYR A 229 17.95 13.86 3.74
N GLY A 230 19.03 13.08 3.70
CA GLY A 230 20.37 13.55 4.07
C GLY A 230 20.94 14.69 3.19
N ARG A 231 20.35 14.95 2.02
CA ARG A 231 20.82 16.01 1.09
C ARG A 231 19.93 17.23 1.00
N GLY A 232 18.61 17.04 1.09
CA GLY A 232 17.63 18.10 0.88
C GLY A 232 16.42 18.04 1.80
N GLY A 233 16.52 17.26 2.89
CA GLY A 233 15.46 17.07 3.87
C GLY A 233 14.16 16.51 3.27
N PHE A 234 13.06 16.76 3.97
CA PHE A 234 11.75 16.27 3.54
C PHE A 234 11.21 16.92 2.27
N ALA A 235 11.68 18.11 1.90
CA ALA A 235 11.27 18.75 0.65
C ALA A 235 11.73 17.92 -0.55
N LEU A 236 13.01 17.52 -0.56
CA LEU A 236 13.56 16.67 -1.61
C LEU A 236 12.93 15.28 -1.59
N LEU A 237 12.82 14.65 -0.41
CA LEU A 237 12.23 13.32 -0.29
C LEU A 237 10.78 13.27 -0.82
N LEU A 238 9.92 14.18 -0.35
CA LEU A 238 8.51 14.20 -0.76
C LEU A 238 8.34 14.68 -2.21
N GLY A 239 9.18 15.60 -2.69
CA GLY A 239 9.21 16.01 -4.09
C GLY A 239 9.56 14.85 -5.03
N THR A 240 10.61 14.09 -4.73
CA THR A 240 10.96 12.88 -5.49
C THR A 240 9.86 11.82 -5.39
N THR A 241 9.26 11.65 -4.21
CA THR A 241 8.15 10.71 -4.02
C THR A 241 6.92 11.11 -4.85
N ALA A 242 6.64 12.41 -4.98
CA ALA A 242 5.58 12.92 -5.85
C ALA A 242 5.88 12.61 -7.34
N ILE A 243 7.13 12.74 -7.78
CA ILE A 243 7.52 12.35 -9.16
C ILE A 243 7.30 10.84 -9.39
N ILE A 244 7.67 9.99 -8.42
CA ILE A 244 7.41 8.55 -8.50
C ILE A 244 5.89 8.27 -8.54
N ALA A 245 5.10 8.97 -7.73
CA ALA A 245 3.65 8.86 -7.73
C ALA A 245 3.03 9.33 -9.07
N LEU A 246 3.60 10.35 -9.69
CA LEU A 246 3.19 10.81 -11.02
C LEU A 246 3.49 9.75 -12.09
N GLY A 247 4.64 9.08 -12.01
CA GLY A 247 4.96 7.93 -12.86
C GLY A 247 3.93 6.80 -12.74
N PHE A 248 3.44 6.56 -11.52
CA PHE A 248 2.34 5.62 -11.28
C PHE A 248 1.01 6.05 -11.92
N VAL A 249 0.67 7.36 -11.87
CA VAL A 249 -0.50 7.91 -12.58
C VAL A 249 -0.39 7.70 -14.09
N PHE A 250 0.77 8.01 -14.69
CA PHE A 250 0.97 7.81 -16.12
C PHE A 250 0.91 6.33 -16.51
N ALA A 251 1.53 5.44 -15.73
CA ALA A 251 1.52 4.01 -16.02
C ALA A 251 0.10 3.42 -15.93
N THR A 252 -0.70 3.85 -14.95
CA THR A 252 -2.10 3.41 -14.81
C THR A 252 -2.98 3.97 -15.94
N ALA A 253 -2.78 5.22 -16.35
CA ALA A 253 -3.47 5.79 -17.50
C ALA A 253 -3.10 5.06 -18.80
N ALA A 254 -1.82 4.73 -19.01
CA ALA A 254 -1.35 3.98 -20.17
C ALA A 254 -1.99 2.58 -20.24
N ILE A 255 -2.05 1.85 -19.12
CA ILE A 255 -2.76 0.56 -19.06
C ILE A 255 -4.25 0.74 -19.39
N ALA A 256 -4.92 1.74 -18.83
CA ALA A 256 -6.34 1.97 -19.08
C ALA A 256 -6.62 2.26 -20.57
N VAL A 257 -5.76 3.03 -21.24
CA VAL A 257 -5.87 3.31 -22.68
C VAL A 257 -5.61 2.03 -23.50
N LEU A 258 -4.56 1.27 -23.17
CA LEU A 258 -4.24 0.01 -23.85
C LEU A 258 -5.36 -1.01 -23.73
N VAL A 259 -5.92 -1.20 -22.53
CA VAL A 259 -7.03 -2.14 -22.29
C VAL A 259 -8.29 -1.72 -23.05
N ASN A 260 -8.66 -0.44 -23.00
CA ASN A 260 -9.80 0.08 -23.77
C ASN A 260 -9.59 -0.05 -25.29
N GLY A 261 -8.35 0.11 -25.78
CA GLY A 261 -8.02 -0.07 -27.20
C GLY A 261 -8.18 -1.52 -27.64
N VAL A 262 -7.76 -2.48 -26.81
CA VAL A 262 -7.92 -3.92 -27.06
C VAL A 262 -9.40 -4.32 -27.03
N GLU A 263 -10.19 -3.80 -26.09
CA GLU A 263 -11.62 -4.08 -26.00
C GLU A 263 -12.40 -3.48 -27.19
N LYS A 264 -12.08 -2.25 -27.62
CA LYS A 264 -12.67 -1.63 -28.82
C LYS A 264 -12.30 -2.37 -30.10
N GLY A 265 -11.04 -2.81 -30.24
CA GLY A 265 -10.61 -3.63 -31.38
C GLY A 265 -11.33 -4.96 -31.46
N ARG A 266 -11.66 -5.56 -30.31
CA ARG A 266 -12.48 -6.79 -30.21
C ARG A 266 -13.93 -6.60 -30.60
N ALA A 267 -14.53 -5.44 -30.33
CA ALA A 267 -15.91 -5.14 -30.70
C ALA A 267 -16.09 -4.91 -32.22
N VAL A 268 -14.99 -4.64 -32.94
CA VAL A 268 -14.98 -4.38 -34.39
C VAL A 268 -14.61 -5.63 -35.20
N ALA A 269 -14.02 -6.66 -34.57
CA ALA A 269 -13.74 -7.93 -35.23
C ALA A 269 -15.04 -8.77 -35.33
N PRO A 270 -15.49 -9.16 -36.53
CA PRO A 270 -16.64 -10.06 -36.66
C PRO A 270 -16.29 -11.39 -36.00
N ALA A 271 -17.26 -11.95 -35.26
CA ALA A 271 -17.17 -13.31 -34.77
C ALA A 271 -17.15 -14.24 -35.99
N GLU A 272 -15.97 -14.77 -36.32
CA GLU A 272 -15.84 -15.92 -37.21
C GLU A 272 -16.28 -17.21 -36.50
#